data_AF-A0A4P2VPB4-F1
#
_entry.id   AF-A0A4P2VPB4-F1
#
_cell.length_a   1.000
_cell.length_b   1.000
_cell.length_c   1.000
_cell.angle_alpha   90.00
_cell.angle_beta   90.00
_cell.angle_gamma   90.00
#
_symmetry.space_group_name_H-M   'P 1'
#
loop_
_entity.id
_entity.type
_entity.pdbx_description
1 polymer ?
#
loop_
_entity_poly.entity_id
_entity_poly.type
_entity_poly.pdbx_seq_one_letter_code
_entity_poly.pdbx_strand_id
1 'polypeptide(L)'
;MTKKVVFITYWPFNVRDAYRFDLSPFTKYGINYEYWDISLITDYEYHQKYIQSNDDELEISNYYTFNFVEEVLLRISQCQKIFVIMFPPLEEKYIWLYKYITEYKIEYCYMYINCIPFIKDISLKRLVKNALTIILKPFFLFSHSRSSHNVTKGPKLLILGGEKSKESIHKYLIKKKIPTLWAHNNDYDQYLKEKINENNNFNKDKYIVFLDEFFPFHSDLIYYKNIGKINADVYYNSLCDFFYKLENYTGYKVIIAAHPSSYYPKMQKNYFGGREVIKNNTLELVKNSELVVCHSSTSVSFANLFEKSILFIAMNEIINMSKLHSKCILVFSKYFGKKYIYIDKIKNFDKIKNNLFLHSKKKYLRYRNDFIKKSGTSEKFIFDILAEYLINNNS
;
A
#
# COMPACT_ATOMS: atom_id res chain seq x y z
N MET A 1 27.91 -11.65 12.75
CA MET A 1 27.25 -11.58 11.44
C MET A 1 25.91 -12.33 11.38
N THR A 2 24.84 -11.71 10.87
CA THR A 2 23.54 -12.38 10.61
C THR A 2 23.68 -13.38 9.47
N LYS A 3 23.21 -14.62 9.65
CA LYS A 3 23.31 -15.68 8.62
C LYS A 3 22.04 -15.84 7.81
N LYS A 4 20.88 -15.49 8.38
CA LYS A 4 19.57 -15.62 7.74
C LYS A 4 18.67 -14.42 8.04
N VAL A 5 18.00 -13.92 7.01
CA VAL A 5 16.90 -12.94 7.11
C VAL A 5 15.59 -13.65 6.80
N VAL A 6 14.58 -13.41 7.64
CA VAL A 6 13.26 -14.03 7.47
C VAL A 6 12.22 -12.92 7.35
N PHE A 7 11.42 -12.97 6.29
CA PHE A 7 10.32 -12.05 6.08
C PHE A 7 9.00 -12.72 6.44
N ILE A 8 8.35 -12.25 7.52
CA ILE A 8 7.11 -12.85 8.02
C ILE A 8 5.91 -12.05 7.52
N THR A 9 4.99 -12.74 6.83
CA THR A 9 3.72 -12.21 6.36
C THR A 9 2.55 -12.85 7.08
N TYR A 10 1.50 -12.08 7.29
CA TYR A 10 0.22 -12.52 7.87
C TYR A 10 -0.90 -12.55 6.84
N TRP A 11 -0.55 -12.47 5.57
CA TRP A 11 -1.42 -12.63 4.42
C TRP A 11 -0.76 -13.63 3.45
N PRO A 12 -1.54 -14.32 2.60
CA PRO A 12 -0.96 -15.28 1.65
C PRO A 12 -0.05 -14.55 0.67
N PHE A 13 1.21 -14.97 0.61
CA PHE A 13 2.21 -14.35 -0.25
C PHE A 13 1.97 -14.75 -1.70
N ASN A 14 2.10 -13.81 -2.64
CA ASN A 14 1.89 -14.07 -4.06
C ASN A 14 3.01 -13.47 -4.94
N VAL A 15 2.89 -13.65 -6.25
CA VAL A 15 3.88 -13.19 -7.24
C VAL A 15 4.08 -11.67 -7.17
N ARG A 16 3.00 -10.91 -6.93
CA ARG A 16 3.07 -9.46 -6.76
C ARG A 16 3.85 -9.05 -5.51
N ASP A 17 3.68 -9.77 -4.42
CA ASP A 17 4.41 -9.53 -3.18
C ASP A 17 5.88 -9.92 -3.32
N ALA A 18 6.18 -11.01 -4.05
CA ALA A 18 7.55 -11.37 -4.38
C ALA A 18 8.27 -10.26 -5.17
N TYR A 19 7.58 -9.64 -6.12
CA TYR A 19 8.13 -8.50 -6.86
C TYR A 19 8.35 -7.26 -5.99
N ARG A 20 7.46 -7.00 -5.03
CA ARG A 20 7.50 -5.84 -4.12
C ARG A 20 8.45 -6.01 -2.95
N PHE A 21 8.65 -7.25 -2.51
CA PHE A 21 9.42 -7.61 -1.34
C PHE A 21 10.56 -8.57 -1.72
N ASP A 22 11.22 -8.30 -2.84
CA ASP A 22 12.30 -9.13 -3.37
C ASP A 22 13.51 -9.12 -2.42
N LEU A 23 13.75 -10.26 -1.77
CA LEU A 23 14.86 -10.48 -0.83
C LEU A 23 16.11 -11.04 -1.53
N SER A 24 16.07 -11.28 -2.84
CA SER A 24 17.24 -11.73 -3.61
C SER A 24 18.49 -10.86 -3.39
N PRO A 25 18.39 -9.53 -3.12
CA PRO A 25 19.56 -8.72 -2.79
C PRO A 25 20.33 -9.18 -1.56
N PHE A 26 19.80 -10.00 -0.66
CA PHE A 26 20.57 -10.52 0.47
C PHE A 26 21.68 -11.52 0.06
N THR A 27 21.50 -12.23 -1.06
CA THR A 27 22.45 -13.26 -1.52
C THR A 27 23.83 -12.69 -1.87
N LYS A 28 23.87 -11.53 -2.55
CA LYS A 28 25.11 -10.81 -2.87
C LYS A 28 25.88 -10.33 -1.64
N TYR A 29 25.24 -10.33 -0.46
CA TYR A 29 25.87 -10.01 0.82
C TYR A 29 26.19 -11.25 1.67
N GLY A 30 26.04 -12.46 1.10
CA GLY A 30 26.27 -13.72 1.82
C GLY A 30 25.23 -14.02 2.91
N ILE A 31 24.03 -13.41 2.82
CA ILE A 31 22.94 -13.60 3.77
C ILE A 31 21.85 -14.46 3.10
N ASN A 32 21.50 -15.58 3.74
CA ASN A 32 20.39 -16.42 3.27
C ASN A 32 19.06 -15.74 3.60
N TYR A 33 18.02 -15.98 2.80
CA TYR A 33 16.70 -15.41 3.06
C TYR A 33 15.57 -16.43 2.90
N GLU A 34 14.49 -16.21 3.64
CA GLU A 34 13.26 -17.00 3.56
C GLU A 34 12.02 -16.10 3.71
N TYR A 35 10.93 -16.52 3.08
CA TYR A 35 9.59 -15.95 3.25
C TYR A 35 8.73 -16.90 4.06
N TRP A 36 8.17 -16.41 5.16
CA TRP A 36 7.32 -17.18 6.06
C TRP A 36 5.90 -16.61 6.05
N ASP A 37 4.94 -17.41 5.62
CA ASP A 37 3.52 -17.08 5.65
C ASP A 37 2.84 -17.76 6.84
N ILE A 38 2.37 -16.94 7.78
CA ILE A 38 1.63 -17.36 8.98
C ILE A 38 0.12 -17.04 8.86
N SER A 39 -0.38 -16.73 7.67
CA SER A 39 -1.79 -16.39 7.46
C SER A 39 -2.74 -17.56 7.74
N LEU A 40 -2.34 -18.82 7.54
CA LEU A 40 -3.13 -19.99 7.95
C LEU A 40 -3.32 -20.06 9.48
N ILE A 41 -2.32 -19.63 10.26
CA ILE A 41 -2.40 -19.58 11.73
C ILE A 41 -3.26 -18.40 12.19
N THR A 42 -3.16 -17.25 11.50
CA THR A 42 -3.68 -15.97 12.01
C THR A 42 -5.02 -15.54 11.40
N ASP A 43 -5.36 -16.03 10.21
CA ASP A 43 -6.59 -15.73 9.47
C ASP A 43 -6.86 -16.78 8.37
N TYR A 44 -7.21 -18.00 8.79
CA TYR A 44 -7.46 -19.14 7.87
C TYR A 44 -8.53 -18.84 6.81
N GLU A 45 -9.64 -18.20 7.19
CA GLU A 45 -10.71 -17.87 6.24
C GLU A 45 -10.24 -16.89 5.17
N TYR A 46 -9.47 -15.86 5.56
CA TYR A 46 -8.90 -14.92 4.61
C TYR A 46 -7.94 -15.63 3.66
N HIS A 47 -7.07 -16.49 4.19
CA HIS A 47 -6.13 -17.26 3.37
C HIS A 47 -6.84 -18.08 2.29
N GLN A 48 -7.86 -18.86 2.68
CA GLN A 48 -8.60 -19.71 1.74
C GLN A 48 -9.31 -18.89 0.65
N LYS A 49 -9.99 -17.81 1.03
CA LYS A 49 -10.68 -16.93 0.07
C LYS A 49 -9.70 -16.27 -0.90
N TYR A 50 -8.54 -15.86 -0.39
CA TYR A 50 -7.53 -15.18 -1.18
C TYR A 50 -6.91 -16.08 -2.24
N ILE A 51 -6.53 -17.31 -1.88
CA ILE A 51 -5.99 -18.29 -2.83
C ILE A 51 -7.03 -18.64 -3.90
N GLN A 52 -8.28 -18.87 -3.51
CA GLN A 52 -9.36 -19.15 -4.48
C GLN A 52 -9.60 -18.02 -5.49
N SER A 53 -9.21 -16.78 -5.15
CA SER A 53 -9.42 -15.60 -5.99
C SER A 53 -8.23 -15.23 -6.88
N ASN A 54 -7.07 -15.85 -6.69
CA ASN A 54 -5.84 -15.55 -7.44
C ASN A 54 -5.35 -16.81 -8.15
N ASP A 55 -5.21 -16.71 -9.47
CA ASP A 55 -4.73 -17.81 -10.34
C ASP A 55 -3.19 -17.87 -10.42
N ASP A 56 -2.47 -16.98 -9.73
CA ASP A 56 -1.01 -16.86 -9.85
C ASP A 56 -0.31 -17.90 -8.94
N GLU A 57 0.26 -18.95 -9.53
CA GLU A 57 1.11 -19.90 -8.81
C GLU A 57 2.44 -19.24 -8.38
N LEU A 58 2.78 -19.39 -7.09
CA LEU A 58 4.01 -18.85 -6.51
C LEU A 58 5.12 -19.91 -6.55
N GLU A 59 5.98 -19.87 -7.55
CA GLU A 59 7.18 -20.72 -7.61
C GLU A 59 8.39 -20.04 -6.95
N ILE A 60 8.43 -20.01 -5.61
CA ILE A 60 9.58 -19.50 -4.84
C ILE A 60 10.12 -20.59 -3.93
N SER A 61 11.35 -21.04 -4.20
CA SER A 61 12.00 -22.13 -3.46
C SER A 61 12.25 -21.83 -1.97
N ASN A 62 12.28 -20.56 -1.58
CA ASN A 62 12.49 -20.11 -0.21
C ASN A 62 11.21 -19.61 0.49
N TYR A 63 10.05 -20.06 0.02
CA TYR A 63 8.73 -19.74 0.59
C TYR A 63 8.19 -20.89 1.44
N TYR A 64 7.71 -20.57 2.64
CA TYR A 64 7.19 -21.53 3.61
C TYR A 64 5.88 -21.04 4.20
N THR A 65 4.84 -21.87 4.11
CA THR A 65 3.54 -21.62 4.75
C THR A 65 3.41 -22.54 5.96
N PHE A 66 2.90 -22.01 7.07
CA PHE A 66 2.77 -22.73 8.34
C PHE A 66 1.31 -22.88 8.73
N ASN A 67 0.88 -24.09 9.08
CA ASN A 67 -0.45 -24.38 9.59
C ASN A 67 -0.52 -24.26 11.11
N PHE A 68 0.61 -24.52 11.78
CA PHE A 68 0.68 -24.59 13.24
C PHE A 68 1.85 -23.76 13.79
N VAL A 69 1.70 -23.24 15.01
CA VAL A 69 2.73 -22.43 15.67
C VAL A 69 4.00 -23.26 15.89
N GLU A 70 3.85 -24.54 16.19
CA GLU A 70 4.92 -25.51 16.44
C GLU A 70 5.85 -25.65 15.23
N GLU A 71 5.32 -25.56 14.01
CA GLU A 71 6.13 -25.63 12.77
C GLU A 71 7.03 -24.39 12.64
N VAL A 72 6.50 -23.21 12.98
CA VAL A 72 7.26 -21.95 13.02
C VAL A 72 8.39 -22.06 14.05
N LEU A 73 8.09 -22.59 15.24
CA LEU A 73 9.07 -22.77 16.32
C LEU A 73 10.16 -23.76 15.96
N LEU A 74 9.79 -24.91 15.38
CA LEU A 74 10.74 -25.89 14.88
C LEU A 74 11.69 -25.25 13.88
N ARG A 75 11.18 -24.46 12.94
CA ARG A 75 12.01 -23.78 11.94
C ARG A 75 12.91 -22.69 12.53
N ILE A 76 12.42 -21.94 13.53
CA ILE A 76 13.25 -21.00 14.32
C ILE A 76 14.41 -21.75 14.98
N SER A 77 14.13 -22.89 15.62
CA SER A 77 15.14 -23.68 16.35
C SER A 77 16.26 -24.23 15.46
N GLN A 78 15.96 -24.47 14.18
CA GLN A 78 16.92 -24.93 13.17
C GLN A 78 17.85 -23.83 12.66
N CYS A 79 17.62 -22.57 13.01
CA CYS A 79 18.40 -21.45 12.51
C CYS A 79 19.38 -20.91 13.55
N GLN A 80 20.66 -20.84 13.20
CA GLN A 80 21.72 -20.38 14.12
C GLN A 80 21.61 -18.90 14.53
N LYS A 81 21.37 -17.99 13.56
CA LYS A 81 21.16 -16.55 13.82
C LYS A 81 20.22 -15.95 12.77
N ILE A 82 19.02 -15.58 13.22
CA ILE A 82 17.95 -15.03 12.38
C ILE A 82 17.76 -13.54 12.66
N PHE A 83 17.51 -12.77 11.59
CA PHE A 83 16.95 -11.43 11.68
C PHE A 83 15.58 -11.39 11.00
N VAL A 84 14.53 -11.01 11.74
CA VAL A 84 13.15 -11.06 11.26
C VAL A 84 12.68 -9.68 10.76
N ILE A 85 12.06 -9.65 9.58
CA ILE A 85 11.38 -8.48 9.04
C ILE A 85 9.88 -8.65 9.29
N MET A 86 9.31 -7.73 10.07
CA MET A 86 7.92 -7.78 10.50
C MET A 86 7.10 -6.61 9.96
N PHE A 87 6.00 -6.93 9.29
CA PHE A 87 4.87 -6.05 9.04
C PHE A 87 3.73 -6.10 10.07
N PRO A 88 3.50 -7.18 10.86
CA PRO A 88 2.26 -7.28 11.60
C PRO A 88 2.11 -6.11 12.58
N PRO A 89 0.91 -5.48 12.60
CA PRO A 89 0.59 -4.53 13.63
C PRO A 89 0.69 -5.23 15.00
N LEU A 90 1.06 -4.49 16.05
CA LEU A 90 1.06 -5.00 17.42
C LEU A 90 -0.39 -5.27 17.89
N GLU A 91 -0.98 -6.36 17.39
CA GLU A 91 -2.34 -6.82 17.65
C GLU A 91 -2.34 -8.12 18.44
N GLU A 92 -3.46 -8.42 19.12
CA GLU A 92 -3.59 -9.57 20.01
C GLU A 92 -3.30 -10.91 19.31
N LYS A 93 -3.77 -11.07 18.06
CA LYS A 93 -3.56 -12.30 17.27
C LYS A 93 -2.09 -12.60 16.93
N TYR A 94 -1.18 -11.63 17.10
CA TYR A 94 0.26 -11.82 16.85
C TYR A 94 1.09 -11.85 18.14
N ILE A 95 0.47 -11.75 19.32
CA ILE A 95 1.20 -11.72 20.61
C ILE A 95 2.08 -12.96 20.80
N TRP A 96 1.61 -14.14 20.38
CA TRP A 96 2.38 -15.38 20.47
C TRP A 96 3.75 -15.25 19.77
N LEU A 97 3.77 -14.68 18.57
CA LEU A 97 4.99 -14.48 17.79
C LEU A 97 5.96 -13.54 18.52
N TYR A 98 5.47 -12.44 19.08
CA TYR A 98 6.31 -11.51 19.85
C TYR A 98 6.83 -12.09 21.17
N LYS A 99 6.07 -12.99 21.82
CA LYS A 99 6.52 -13.73 23.00
C LYS A 99 7.73 -14.60 22.64
N TYR A 100 7.65 -15.37 21.55
CA TYR A 100 8.74 -16.24 21.12
C TYR A 100 9.96 -15.46 20.62
N ILE A 101 9.77 -14.37 19.88
CA ILE A 101 10.87 -13.47 19.52
C ILE A 101 11.61 -12.98 20.78
N THR A 102 10.89 -12.73 21.86
CA THR A 102 11.48 -12.29 23.14
C THR A 102 12.20 -13.45 23.84
N GLU A 103 11.55 -14.61 23.95
CA GLU A 103 12.06 -15.82 24.61
C GLU A 103 13.35 -16.33 23.95
N TYR A 104 13.33 -16.51 22.62
CA TYR A 104 14.48 -16.95 21.82
C TYR A 104 15.47 -15.82 21.51
N LYS A 105 15.26 -14.62 22.10
CA LYS A 105 16.11 -13.43 21.95
C LYS A 105 16.37 -13.01 20.48
N ILE A 106 15.44 -13.35 19.58
CA ILE A 106 15.54 -13.09 18.14
C ILE A 106 15.60 -11.58 17.89
N GLU A 107 16.48 -11.16 16.99
CA GLU A 107 16.52 -9.78 16.53
C GLU A 107 15.52 -9.58 15.39
N TYR A 108 14.80 -8.46 15.42
CA TYR A 108 13.84 -8.14 14.39
C TYR A 108 13.80 -6.64 14.10
N CYS A 109 13.40 -6.30 12.88
CA CYS A 109 12.98 -4.96 12.52
C CYS A 109 11.47 -4.89 12.32
N TYR A 110 10.91 -3.72 12.63
CA TYR A 110 9.54 -3.36 12.28
C TYR A 110 9.57 -2.50 11.01
N MET A 111 8.93 -2.98 9.94
CA MET A 111 8.90 -2.30 8.65
C MET A 111 7.54 -1.61 8.42
N TYR A 112 7.58 -0.31 8.16
CA TYR A 112 6.41 0.49 7.83
C TYR A 112 6.77 1.55 6.78
N ILE A 113 6.75 1.11 5.51
CA ILE A 113 7.27 1.87 4.37
C ILE A 113 6.17 2.43 3.46
N ASN A 114 5.00 1.80 3.42
CA ASN A 114 3.89 2.17 2.53
C ASN A 114 2.86 3.07 3.24
N CYS A 115 3.35 4.15 3.87
CA CYS A 115 2.48 5.14 4.52
C CYS A 115 1.73 5.96 3.46
N ILE A 116 0.45 6.24 3.69
CA ILE A 116 -0.37 7.10 2.84
C ILE A 116 -0.92 8.29 3.64
N PRO A 117 -1.35 9.37 2.98
CA PRO A 117 -2.03 10.48 3.64
C PRO A 117 -3.22 10.01 4.48
N PHE A 118 -3.05 10.01 5.81
CA PHE A 118 -4.06 9.52 6.74
C PHE A 118 -5.07 10.61 7.12
N ILE A 119 -6.34 10.23 7.25
CA ILE A 119 -7.38 11.06 7.85
C ILE A 119 -7.48 10.70 9.32
N LYS A 120 -7.02 11.57 10.22
CA LYS A 120 -7.39 11.46 11.64
C LYS A 120 -8.89 11.69 11.74
N ASP A 121 -9.66 10.62 11.91
CA ASP A 121 -11.09 10.73 12.08
C ASP A 121 -11.37 11.31 13.48
N ILE A 122 -11.50 12.63 13.55
CA ILE A 122 -11.98 13.35 14.74
C ILE A 122 -13.50 13.13 14.78
N SER A 123 -13.96 11.90 15.03
CA SER A 123 -15.37 11.67 15.30
C SER A 123 -15.60 11.72 16.81
N LEU A 124 -16.06 12.88 17.30
CA LEU A 124 -16.67 13.03 18.63
C LEU A 124 -17.78 11.97 18.88
N LYS A 125 -18.33 11.36 17.82
CA LYS A 125 -19.33 10.29 17.89
C LYS A 125 -18.83 9.00 18.55
N ARG A 126 -17.51 8.73 18.61
CA ARG A 126 -16.99 7.57 19.36
C ARG A 126 -17.10 7.77 20.88
N LEU A 127 -17.07 9.01 21.36
CA LEU A 127 -17.27 9.32 22.78
C LEU A 127 -18.72 9.08 23.21
N VAL A 128 -19.69 9.40 22.35
CA VAL A 128 -21.11 9.23 22.66
C VAL A 128 -21.58 7.78 22.50
N LYS A 129 -21.03 7.03 21.52
CA LYS A 129 -21.42 5.62 21.31
C LYS A 129 -20.94 4.71 22.45
N ASN A 130 -19.84 5.06 23.12
CA ASN A 130 -19.35 4.33 24.28
C ASN A 130 -20.19 4.58 25.54
N ALA A 131 -20.90 5.70 25.65
CA ALA A 131 -21.76 5.97 26.82
C ALA A 131 -22.99 5.06 26.86
N LEU A 132 -23.54 4.66 25.70
CA LEU A 132 -24.73 3.81 25.61
C LEU A 132 -24.41 2.30 25.67
N THR A 133 -23.18 1.88 25.36
CA THR A 133 -22.77 0.46 25.47
C THR A 133 -22.37 0.03 26.88
N ILE A 134 -22.21 0.97 27.81
CA ILE A 134 -21.80 0.69 29.20
C ILE A 134 -22.95 0.09 30.04
N ILE A 135 -24.21 0.23 29.60
CA ILE A 135 -25.38 -0.12 30.43
C ILE A 135 -25.85 -1.60 30.25
N LEU A 136 -25.35 -2.36 29.26
CA LEU A 136 -25.95 -3.67 28.91
C LEU A 136 -24.97 -4.88 28.78
N LYS A 137 -23.81 -4.88 29.45
CA LYS A 137 -22.98 -6.11 29.56
C LYS A 137 -22.35 -6.30 30.96
N PRO A 138 -23.03 -6.94 31.93
CA PRO A 138 -22.49 -7.08 33.28
C PRO A 138 -21.53 -8.27 33.52
N PHE A 139 -21.00 -9.00 32.51
CA PHE A 139 -20.18 -10.20 32.78
C PHE A 139 -18.93 -10.41 31.90
N PHE A 140 -18.38 -9.36 31.27
CA PHE A 140 -17.09 -9.40 30.57
C PHE A 140 -16.11 -8.32 31.07
N LEU A 141 -16.07 -8.10 32.39
CA LEU A 141 -15.15 -7.14 33.02
C LEU A 141 -13.78 -7.72 33.42
N PHE A 142 -13.41 -8.89 32.91
CA PHE A 142 -12.05 -9.44 33.03
C PHE A 142 -11.47 -9.84 31.66
N SER A 143 -11.10 -8.84 30.86
CA SER A 143 -9.97 -8.91 29.90
C SER A 143 -9.75 -7.56 29.19
N HIS A 144 -9.92 -6.43 29.88
CA HIS A 144 -9.37 -5.17 29.37
C HIS A 144 -7.86 -5.15 29.59
N SER A 145 -7.14 -5.80 28.66
CA SER A 145 -5.80 -5.47 28.17
C SER A 145 -4.95 -4.60 29.12
N ARG A 146 -4.50 -5.18 30.24
CA ARG A 146 -3.29 -4.70 30.92
C ARG A 146 -2.08 -5.15 30.10
N SER A 147 -1.71 -4.30 29.15
CA SER A 147 -0.42 -4.18 28.45
C SER A 147 0.34 -5.48 28.14
N SER A 148 0.03 -6.12 27.02
CA SER A 148 0.99 -6.99 26.32
C SER A 148 2.29 -6.25 25.96
N HIS A 149 2.26 -4.91 25.93
CA HIS A 149 3.41 -4.03 25.69
C HIS A 149 4.52 -4.13 26.75
N ASN A 150 4.26 -4.63 27.96
CA ASN A 150 5.32 -4.81 28.97
C ASN A 150 6.04 -6.16 28.87
N VAL A 151 5.60 -7.07 28.00
CA VAL A 151 6.10 -8.46 27.94
C VAL A 151 7.08 -8.67 26.77
N THR A 152 7.16 -7.75 25.81
CA THR A 152 7.87 -7.97 24.54
C THR A 152 9.11 -7.11 24.37
N LYS A 153 10.21 -7.71 23.92
CA LYS A 153 11.40 -6.99 23.42
C LYS A 153 10.97 -6.08 22.26
N GLY A 154 11.38 -4.80 22.31
CA GLY A 154 11.12 -3.88 21.19
C GLY A 154 11.96 -4.27 19.96
N PRO A 155 11.59 -3.81 18.75
CA PRO A 155 12.41 -4.06 17.57
C PRO A 155 13.79 -3.44 17.75
N LYS A 156 14.81 -4.06 17.15
CA LYS A 156 16.18 -3.52 17.09
C LYS A 156 16.26 -2.32 16.14
N LEU A 157 15.38 -2.31 15.14
CA LEU A 157 15.39 -1.34 14.05
C LEU A 157 13.97 -1.04 13.55
N LEU A 158 13.71 0.21 13.19
CA LEU A 158 12.55 0.60 12.41
C LEU A 158 12.99 0.84 10.96
N ILE A 159 12.27 0.28 9.98
CA ILE A 159 12.48 0.57 8.56
C ILE A 159 11.30 1.40 8.08
N LEU A 160 11.57 2.65 7.71
CA LEU A 160 10.54 3.64 7.37
C LEU A 160 10.81 4.26 6.00
N GLY A 161 9.74 4.52 5.24
CA GLY A 161 9.83 5.10 3.90
C GLY A 161 9.83 6.63 3.93
N GLY A 162 8.64 7.22 4.09
CA GLY A 162 8.46 8.66 4.26
C GLY A 162 8.43 9.13 5.73
N GLU A 163 8.64 10.42 5.97
CA GLU A 163 8.68 11.02 7.32
C GLU A 163 7.40 10.77 8.13
N LYS A 164 6.24 10.74 7.47
CA LYS A 164 4.94 10.47 8.11
C LYS A 164 4.75 9.03 8.55
N SER A 165 5.60 8.10 8.10
CA SER A 165 5.62 6.73 8.59
C SER A 165 5.79 6.67 10.12
N LYS A 166 6.55 7.61 10.71
CA LYS A 166 6.71 7.71 12.18
C LYS A 166 5.41 8.03 12.93
N GLU A 167 4.49 8.75 12.30
CA GLU A 167 3.21 9.11 12.91
C GLU A 167 2.19 7.96 12.87
N SER A 168 2.42 7.00 11.97
CA SER A 168 1.55 5.85 11.74
C SER A 168 1.94 4.60 12.53
N ILE A 169 3.17 4.54 13.07
CA ILE A 169 3.59 3.44 13.94
C ILE A 169 3.00 3.59 15.36
N HIS A 170 2.84 2.46 16.05
CA HIS A 170 2.26 2.44 17.39
C HIS A 170 3.07 3.31 18.37
N LYS A 171 2.38 4.15 19.17
CA LYS A 171 3.01 5.12 20.09
C LYS A 171 4.04 4.50 21.04
N TYR A 172 3.85 3.22 21.41
CA TYR A 172 4.82 2.48 22.22
C TYR A 172 6.20 2.38 21.56
N LEU A 173 6.26 2.10 20.26
CA LEU A 173 7.51 1.99 19.51
C LEU A 173 8.24 3.33 19.44
N ILE A 174 7.48 4.43 19.31
CA ILE A 174 8.01 5.80 19.30
C ILE A 174 8.72 6.12 20.64
N LYS A 175 8.12 5.72 21.77
CA LYS A 175 8.68 6.00 23.10
C LYS A 175 10.03 5.30 23.36
N LYS A 176 10.29 4.17 22.70
CA LYS A 176 11.50 3.36 22.90
C LYS A 176 12.77 3.90 22.22
N LYS A 177 12.71 5.04 21.52
CA LYS A 177 13.86 5.67 20.80
C LYS A 177 14.63 4.69 19.91
N ILE A 178 13.89 3.81 19.22
CA ILE A 178 14.46 2.75 18.38
C ILE A 178 15.18 3.38 17.17
N PRO A 179 16.40 2.92 16.81
CA PRO A 179 17.07 3.37 15.60
C PRO A 179 16.17 3.25 14.37
N THR A 180 16.25 4.24 13.48
CA THR A 180 15.46 4.26 12.24
C THR A 180 16.41 4.13 11.05
N LEU A 181 16.21 3.09 10.24
CA LEU A 181 16.75 2.98 8.90
C LEU A 181 15.75 3.59 7.92
N TRP A 182 16.14 4.70 7.31
CA TRP A 182 15.33 5.33 6.27
C TRP A 182 15.59 4.63 4.94
N ALA A 183 14.55 3.98 4.44
CA ALA A 183 14.47 3.45 3.09
C ALA A 183 13.45 4.29 2.30
N HIS A 184 12.53 3.63 1.62
CA HIS A 184 11.44 4.25 0.86
C HIS A 184 10.30 3.24 0.69
N ASN A 185 9.19 3.66 0.07
CA ASN A 185 8.09 2.78 -0.26
C ASN A 185 8.41 1.83 -1.44
N ASN A 186 7.55 0.84 -1.68
CA ASN A 186 7.74 -0.15 -2.75
C ASN A 186 7.66 0.43 -4.17
N ASP A 187 7.01 1.58 -4.35
CA ASP A 187 6.88 2.22 -5.66
C ASP A 187 8.22 2.85 -6.09
N TYR A 188 9.05 3.27 -5.12
CA TYR A 188 10.36 3.83 -5.40
C TYR A 188 11.37 2.77 -5.90
N ASP A 189 11.32 1.53 -5.41
CA ASP A 189 12.12 0.42 -5.97
C ASP A 189 11.82 0.22 -7.46
N GLN A 190 10.53 0.25 -7.82
CA GLN A 190 10.11 0.10 -9.22
C GLN A 190 10.56 1.30 -10.06
N TYR A 191 10.48 2.52 -9.53
CA TYR A 191 11.01 3.72 -10.16
C TYR A 191 12.52 3.64 -10.40
N LEU A 192 13.30 3.11 -9.44
CA LEU A 192 14.73 2.89 -9.59
C LEU A 192 15.02 1.85 -10.67
N LYS A 193 14.29 0.71 -10.69
CA LYS A 193 14.39 -0.30 -11.75
C LYS A 193 14.12 0.30 -13.13
N GLU A 194 13.08 1.11 -13.24
CA GLU A 194 12.73 1.78 -14.50
C GLU A 194 13.80 2.78 -14.97
N LYS A 195 14.41 3.52 -14.03
CA LYS A 195 15.53 4.42 -14.32
C LYS A 195 16.78 3.69 -14.81
N ILE A 196 17.05 2.49 -14.28
CA ILE A 196 18.18 1.66 -14.72
C ILE A 196 17.92 1.11 -16.12
N ASN A 197 16.68 0.71 -16.39
CA ASN A 197 16.25 0.09 -17.64
C ASN A 197 15.84 1.09 -18.73
N GLU A 198 16.32 2.34 -18.70
CA GLU A 198 15.92 3.40 -19.64
C GLU A 198 16.23 3.04 -21.11
N ASN A 199 15.35 2.24 -21.71
CA ASN A 199 15.19 2.12 -23.14
C ASN A 199 14.36 3.33 -23.57
N ASN A 200 14.99 4.24 -24.31
CA ASN A 200 14.35 5.43 -24.88
C ASN A 200 13.37 5.09 -26.02
N ASN A 201 12.44 4.16 -25.78
CA ASN A 201 11.28 3.99 -26.65
C ASN A 201 10.30 5.11 -26.35
N PHE A 202 10.60 6.29 -26.91
CA PHE A 202 9.68 7.41 -26.95
C PHE A 202 8.40 6.97 -27.66
N ASN A 203 7.38 6.63 -26.90
CA ASN A 203 6.05 6.49 -27.46
C ASN A 203 5.60 7.89 -27.89
N LYS A 204 5.42 8.10 -29.20
CA LYS A 204 5.04 9.40 -29.76
C LYS A 204 3.60 9.78 -29.42
N ASP A 205 2.78 8.80 -29.06
CA ASP A 205 1.36 9.01 -28.78
C ASP A 205 1.18 9.63 -27.39
N LYS A 206 0.57 10.81 -27.37
CA LYS A 206 0.18 11.50 -26.15
C LYS A 206 -1.14 10.93 -25.62
N TYR A 207 -1.15 10.55 -24.36
CA TYR A 207 -2.34 10.01 -23.70
C TYR A 207 -2.47 10.45 -22.25
N ILE A 208 -3.68 10.28 -21.74
CA ILE A 208 -4.06 10.46 -20.34
C ILE A 208 -4.19 9.07 -19.74
N VAL A 209 -3.69 8.86 -18.53
CA VAL A 209 -3.91 7.60 -17.81
C VAL A 209 -4.94 7.82 -16.71
N PHE A 210 -5.93 6.93 -16.61
CA PHE A 210 -6.79 6.81 -15.44
C PHE A 210 -6.30 5.68 -14.54
N LEU A 211 -6.04 5.98 -13.27
CA LEU A 211 -5.67 5.00 -12.26
C LEU A 211 -6.93 4.35 -11.69
N ASP A 212 -7.26 3.17 -12.17
CA ASP A 212 -8.44 2.43 -11.72
C ASP A 212 -8.24 1.85 -10.31
N GLU A 213 -9.26 2.01 -9.48
CA GLU A 213 -9.34 1.48 -8.11
C GLU A 213 -10.30 0.28 -8.02
N PHE A 214 -10.91 -0.13 -9.15
CA PHE A 214 -11.85 -1.25 -9.26
C PHE A 214 -13.04 -1.13 -8.29
N PHE A 215 -13.42 0.11 -7.96
CA PHE A 215 -14.31 0.42 -6.84
C PHE A 215 -15.57 -0.44 -6.79
N PRO A 216 -16.42 -0.55 -7.84
CA PRO A 216 -17.68 -1.31 -7.74
C PRO A 216 -17.51 -2.80 -7.44
N PHE A 217 -16.34 -3.37 -7.71
CA PHE A 217 -16.08 -4.80 -7.66
C PHE A 217 -14.92 -5.17 -6.72
N HIS A 218 -14.37 -4.20 -5.98
CA HIS A 218 -13.21 -4.42 -5.13
C HIS A 218 -13.57 -5.32 -3.94
N SER A 219 -12.76 -6.36 -3.70
CA SER A 219 -12.96 -7.34 -2.62
C SER A 219 -13.04 -6.70 -1.24
N ASP A 220 -12.29 -5.62 -0.99
CA ASP A 220 -12.34 -4.89 0.28
C ASP A 220 -13.74 -4.35 0.60
N LEU A 221 -14.57 -4.01 -0.41
CA LEU A 221 -15.96 -3.61 -0.17
C LEU A 221 -16.81 -4.76 0.39
N ILE A 222 -16.48 -6.01 0.06
CA ILE A 222 -17.13 -7.20 0.62
C ILE A 222 -16.81 -7.33 2.12
N TYR A 223 -15.60 -6.91 2.52
CA TYR A 223 -15.14 -7.02 3.90
C TYR A 223 -15.73 -5.93 4.82
N TYR A 224 -15.91 -4.72 4.32
CA TYR A 224 -16.51 -3.64 5.10
C TYR A 224 -18.04 -3.71 5.06
N LYS A 225 -18.64 -4.46 6.00
CA LYS A 225 -20.10 -4.63 6.20
C LYS A 225 -20.95 -3.34 6.30
N ASN A 226 -20.33 -2.15 6.36
CA ASN A 226 -20.97 -0.84 6.53
C ASN A 226 -20.72 0.15 5.37
N ILE A 227 -20.19 -0.30 4.24
CA ILE A 227 -20.01 0.57 3.07
C ILE A 227 -21.24 0.45 2.16
N GLY A 228 -21.72 1.59 1.63
CA GLY A 228 -22.84 1.58 0.67
C GLY A 228 -22.50 0.78 -0.58
N LYS A 229 -23.50 0.19 -1.24
CA LYS A 229 -23.28 -0.44 -2.54
C LYS A 229 -23.06 0.64 -3.60
N ILE A 230 -22.00 0.52 -4.42
CA ILE A 230 -21.85 1.30 -5.64
C ILE A 230 -22.64 0.61 -6.75
N ASN A 231 -23.44 1.35 -7.49
CA ASN A 231 -24.01 0.88 -8.74
C ASN A 231 -22.93 0.96 -9.83
N ALA A 232 -22.42 -0.20 -10.26
CA ALA A 232 -21.38 -0.27 -11.27
C ALA A 232 -21.77 0.45 -12.57
N ASP A 233 -23.00 0.29 -13.04
CA ASP A 233 -23.43 0.91 -14.29
C ASP A 233 -23.45 2.43 -14.19
N VAL A 234 -23.94 2.99 -13.08
CA VAL A 234 -23.90 4.44 -12.84
C VAL A 234 -22.46 4.93 -12.74
N TYR A 235 -21.62 4.22 -11.99
CA TYR A 235 -20.20 4.56 -11.80
C TYR A 235 -19.44 4.65 -13.13
N TYR A 236 -19.54 3.59 -13.94
CA TYR A 236 -18.80 3.50 -15.19
C TYR A 236 -19.38 4.39 -16.29
N ASN A 237 -20.70 4.59 -16.34
CA ASN A 237 -21.31 5.56 -17.26
C ASN A 237 -20.84 7.00 -16.95
N SER A 238 -20.85 7.40 -15.67
CA SER A 238 -20.32 8.72 -15.27
C SER A 238 -18.84 8.89 -15.62
N LEU A 239 -18.02 7.84 -15.48
CA LEU A 239 -16.62 7.87 -15.90
C LEU A 239 -16.49 8.00 -17.43
N CYS A 240 -17.24 7.21 -18.20
CA CYS A 240 -17.17 7.24 -19.66
C CYS A 240 -17.58 8.60 -20.23
N ASP A 241 -18.65 9.20 -19.70
CA ASP A 241 -19.10 10.54 -20.07
C ASP A 241 -18.04 11.60 -19.75
N PHE A 242 -17.39 11.48 -18.59
CA PHE A 242 -16.30 12.36 -18.21
C PHE A 242 -15.09 12.21 -19.13
N PHE A 243 -14.66 10.97 -19.40
CA PHE A 243 -13.52 10.69 -20.28
C PHE A 243 -13.77 11.19 -21.69
N TYR A 244 -14.97 10.99 -22.24
CA TYR A 244 -15.32 11.51 -23.57
C TYR A 244 -15.15 13.03 -23.65
N LYS A 245 -15.64 13.76 -22.65
CA LYS A 245 -15.48 15.22 -22.61
C LYS A 245 -14.00 15.61 -22.44
N LEU A 246 -13.23 14.86 -21.64
CA LEU A 246 -11.80 15.12 -21.40
C LEU A 246 -10.97 14.87 -22.66
N GLU A 247 -11.23 13.78 -23.38
CA GLU A 247 -10.59 13.43 -24.66
C GLU A 247 -10.90 14.50 -25.71
N ASN A 248 -12.16 14.86 -25.88
CA ASN A 248 -12.55 15.93 -26.82
C ASN A 248 -11.91 17.28 -26.49
N TYR A 249 -11.71 17.57 -25.21
CA TYR A 249 -11.11 18.81 -24.77
C TYR A 249 -9.59 18.85 -24.98
N THR A 250 -8.92 17.73 -24.76
CA THR A 250 -7.44 17.66 -24.76
C THR A 250 -6.85 17.16 -26.07
N GLY A 251 -7.63 16.43 -26.88
CA GLY A 251 -7.15 15.68 -28.02
C GLY A 251 -6.37 14.40 -27.66
N TYR A 252 -6.29 14.04 -26.38
CA TYR A 252 -5.54 12.87 -25.91
C TYR A 252 -6.47 11.74 -25.53
N LYS A 253 -6.18 10.51 -25.98
CA LYS A 253 -6.91 9.30 -25.58
C LYS A 253 -6.75 9.03 -24.07
N VAL A 254 -7.79 8.49 -23.44
CA VAL A 254 -7.70 7.97 -22.07
C VAL A 254 -7.40 6.46 -22.10
N ILE A 255 -6.29 6.07 -21.49
CA ILE A 255 -5.92 4.67 -21.22
C ILE A 255 -6.21 4.35 -19.76
N ILE A 256 -6.77 3.17 -19.51
CA ILE A 256 -7.10 2.71 -18.16
C ILE A 256 -5.96 1.84 -17.64
N ALA A 257 -5.30 2.30 -16.57
CA ALA A 257 -4.40 1.47 -15.79
C ALA A 257 -5.23 0.65 -14.78
N ALA A 258 -5.56 -0.58 -15.17
CA ALA A 258 -6.48 -1.44 -14.44
C ALA A 258 -5.91 -1.85 -13.08
N HIS A 259 -6.77 -1.93 -12.06
CA HIS A 259 -6.34 -2.40 -10.74
C HIS A 259 -5.75 -3.82 -10.82
N PRO A 260 -4.68 -4.16 -10.07
CA PRO A 260 -4.07 -5.50 -10.14
C PRO A 260 -5.00 -6.65 -9.74
N SER A 261 -6.01 -6.38 -8.91
CA SER A 261 -7.04 -7.38 -8.56
C SER A 261 -8.23 -7.40 -9.53
N SER A 262 -8.24 -6.53 -10.54
CA SER A 262 -9.32 -6.50 -11.53
C SER A 262 -9.27 -7.71 -12.46
N TYR A 263 -10.44 -8.12 -12.92
CA TYR A 263 -10.63 -9.25 -13.84
C TYR A 263 -11.44 -8.83 -15.07
N TYR A 264 -11.32 -7.57 -15.51
CA TYR A 264 -12.05 -7.04 -16.66
C TYR A 264 -12.03 -7.93 -17.92
N PRO A 265 -10.91 -8.60 -18.31
CA PRO A 265 -10.91 -9.50 -19.46
C PRO A 265 -11.87 -10.69 -19.34
N LYS A 266 -12.20 -11.10 -18.10
CA LYS A 266 -13.15 -12.18 -17.81
C LYS A 266 -14.60 -11.67 -17.73
N MET A 267 -14.84 -10.36 -17.80
CA MET A 267 -16.16 -9.77 -17.69
C MET A 267 -16.82 -9.65 -19.06
N GLN A 268 -18.12 -9.94 -19.15
CA GLN A 268 -18.88 -9.84 -20.41
C GLN A 268 -19.11 -8.40 -20.87
N LYS A 269 -19.09 -7.43 -19.95
CA LYS A 269 -19.39 -6.02 -20.22
C LYS A 269 -18.11 -5.19 -20.36
N ASN A 270 -18.05 -4.35 -21.40
CA ASN A 270 -17.03 -3.31 -21.55
C ASN A 270 -17.42 -2.07 -20.73
N TYR A 271 -16.86 -1.96 -19.53
CA TYR A 271 -17.17 -0.87 -18.60
C TYR A 271 -16.55 0.48 -18.97
N PHE A 272 -15.54 0.52 -19.83
CA PHE A 272 -14.83 1.76 -20.17
C PHE A 272 -15.15 2.30 -21.56
N GLY A 273 -16.25 1.84 -22.16
CA GLY A 273 -16.76 2.35 -23.42
C GLY A 273 -15.79 2.17 -24.58
N GLY A 274 -15.08 1.02 -24.63
CA GLY A 274 -14.15 0.71 -25.72
C GLY A 274 -12.71 1.20 -25.51
N ARG A 275 -12.42 1.93 -24.42
CA ARG A 275 -11.06 2.38 -24.12
C ARG A 275 -10.12 1.22 -23.82
N GLU A 276 -8.84 1.46 -24.09
CA GLU A 276 -7.76 0.53 -23.80
C GLU A 276 -7.62 0.32 -22.28
N VAL A 277 -7.68 -0.94 -21.83
CA VAL A 277 -7.57 -1.32 -20.43
C VAL A 277 -6.35 -2.22 -20.26
N ILE A 278 -5.34 -1.73 -19.56
CA ILE A 278 -4.06 -2.43 -19.40
C ILE A 278 -3.83 -2.72 -17.92
N LYS A 279 -3.65 -4.00 -17.60
CA LYS A 279 -3.35 -4.48 -16.26
C LYS A 279 -1.84 -4.64 -16.08
N ASN A 280 -1.36 -4.47 -14.84
CA ASN A 280 0.04 -4.68 -14.45
C ASN A 280 1.10 -3.80 -15.17
N ASN A 281 0.69 -2.67 -15.79
CA ASN A 281 1.61 -1.76 -16.49
C ASN A 281 1.50 -0.29 -16.00
N THR A 282 1.00 -0.07 -14.79
CA THR A 282 0.69 1.28 -14.26
C THR A 282 1.90 2.21 -14.24
N LEU A 283 3.09 1.70 -13.90
CA LEU A 283 4.31 2.52 -13.83
C LEU A 283 4.66 3.11 -15.19
N GLU A 284 4.76 2.25 -16.21
CA GLU A 284 5.13 2.66 -17.58
C GLU A 284 4.06 3.57 -18.19
N LEU A 285 2.79 3.25 -17.94
CA LEU A 285 1.68 4.10 -18.38
C LEU A 285 1.75 5.49 -17.77
N VAL A 286 2.03 5.60 -16.47
CA VAL A 286 2.20 6.90 -15.82
C VAL A 286 3.43 7.62 -16.36
N LYS A 287 4.58 6.95 -16.46
CA LYS A 287 5.85 7.50 -16.96
C LYS A 287 5.71 8.16 -18.33
N ASN A 288 4.92 7.61 -19.24
CA ASN A 288 4.76 8.17 -20.59
C ASN A 288 3.47 9.00 -20.79
N SER A 289 2.62 9.15 -19.77
CA SER A 289 1.40 9.97 -19.86
C SER A 289 1.66 11.49 -19.82
N GLU A 290 0.70 12.26 -20.35
CA GLU A 290 0.64 13.72 -20.24
C GLU A 290 -0.10 14.17 -18.97
N LEU A 291 -1.08 13.37 -18.53
CA LEU A 291 -1.92 13.63 -17.36
C LEU A 291 -2.33 12.31 -16.69
N VAL A 292 -2.31 12.32 -15.37
CA VAL A 292 -2.80 11.21 -14.53
C VAL A 292 -4.12 11.62 -13.90
N VAL A 293 -5.17 10.82 -14.09
CA VAL A 293 -6.49 11.00 -13.49
C VAL A 293 -6.71 9.93 -12.43
N CYS A 294 -7.18 10.30 -11.24
CA CYS A 294 -7.47 9.34 -10.18
C CYS A 294 -8.49 9.87 -9.16
N HIS A 295 -9.08 8.98 -8.35
CA HIS A 295 -9.81 9.39 -7.15
C HIS A 295 -8.86 9.55 -5.98
N SER A 296 -8.38 8.44 -5.44
CA SER A 296 -7.50 8.36 -4.27
C SER A 296 -6.46 7.23 -4.36
N SER A 297 -6.22 6.71 -5.57
CA SER A 297 -5.27 5.63 -5.81
C SER A 297 -3.90 5.91 -5.23
N THR A 298 -3.32 4.92 -4.56
CA THR A 298 -1.95 4.97 -4.02
C THR A 298 -0.89 4.97 -5.13
N SER A 299 -1.26 4.53 -6.34
CA SER A 299 -0.40 4.58 -7.53
C SER A 299 -0.08 6.01 -7.99
N VAL A 300 -0.72 7.02 -7.38
CA VAL A 300 -0.34 8.44 -7.54
C VAL A 300 1.12 8.71 -7.14
N SER A 301 1.75 7.82 -6.37
CA SER A 301 3.19 7.86 -6.09
C SER A 301 4.02 7.84 -7.38
N PHE A 302 3.64 7.08 -8.40
CA PHE A 302 4.34 7.10 -9.69
C PHE A 302 4.23 8.46 -10.36
N ALA A 303 3.05 9.09 -10.30
CA ALA A 303 2.87 10.43 -10.86
C ALA A 303 3.76 11.45 -10.14
N ASN A 304 3.94 11.32 -8.82
CA ASN A 304 4.88 12.13 -8.05
C ASN A 304 6.34 11.92 -8.46
N LEU A 305 6.74 10.66 -8.70
CA LEU A 305 8.11 10.27 -8.99
C LEU A 305 8.56 10.69 -10.39
N PHE A 306 7.66 10.61 -11.37
CA PHE A 306 7.88 11.07 -12.74
C PHE A 306 7.41 12.52 -12.98
N GLU A 307 7.04 13.24 -11.92
CA GLU A 307 6.57 14.64 -11.96
C GLU A 307 5.44 14.89 -12.98
N LYS A 308 4.54 13.92 -13.12
CA LYS A 308 3.37 13.97 -13.99
C LYS A 308 2.26 14.78 -13.36
N SER A 309 1.59 15.60 -14.16
CA SER A 309 0.42 16.34 -13.70
C SER A 309 -0.71 15.40 -13.27
N ILE A 310 -1.41 15.77 -12.20
CA ILE A 310 -2.47 14.95 -11.61
C ILE A 310 -3.78 15.74 -11.59
N LEU A 311 -4.85 15.09 -12.07
CA LEU A 311 -6.23 15.52 -11.93
C LEU A 311 -6.98 14.58 -10.98
N PHE A 312 -7.41 15.12 -9.84
CA PHE A 312 -8.26 14.39 -8.92
C PHE A 312 -9.73 14.52 -9.31
N ILE A 313 -10.47 13.41 -9.29
CA ILE A 313 -11.90 13.39 -9.62
C ILE A 313 -12.71 12.74 -8.49
N ALA A 314 -13.96 13.20 -8.34
CA ALA A 314 -14.94 12.66 -7.43
C ALA A 314 -16.32 12.59 -8.11
N MET A 315 -17.18 11.70 -7.64
CA MET A 315 -18.51 11.46 -8.19
C MET A 315 -19.52 11.09 -7.10
N ASN A 316 -20.81 11.21 -7.41
CA ASN A 316 -21.95 10.84 -6.59
C ASN A 316 -21.77 9.45 -5.98
N GLU A 317 -21.47 8.44 -6.81
CA GLU A 317 -21.35 7.04 -6.38
C GLU A 317 -20.33 6.86 -5.25
N ILE A 318 -19.12 7.41 -5.40
CA ILE A 318 -18.07 7.32 -4.36
C ILE A 318 -18.48 8.11 -3.11
N ILE A 319 -19.06 9.29 -3.30
CA ILE A 319 -19.36 10.20 -2.19
C ILE A 319 -20.50 9.67 -1.32
N ASN A 320 -21.52 9.11 -1.96
CA ASN A 320 -22.66 8.49 -1.31
C ASN A 320 -22.27 7.17 -0.66
N MET A 321 -21.35 6.42 -1.25
CA MET A 321 -20.83 5.16 -0.69
C MET A 321 -20.12 5.39 0.66
N SER A 322 -19.18 6.33 0.73
CA SER A 322 -18.30 6.45 1.89
C SER A 322 -17.73 7.86 2.08
N LYS A 323 -18.11 8.49 3.20
CA LYS A 323 -17.51 9.77 3.64
C LYS A 323 -15.99 9.68 3.81
N LEU A 324 -15.46 8.50 4.15
CA LEU A 324 -14.02 8.30 4.29
C LEU A 324 -13.33 8.42 2.93
N HIS A 325 -13.83 7.77 1.90
CA HIS A 325 -13.28 7.86 0.54
C HIS A 325 -13.34 9.29 0.00
N SER A 326 -14.45 10.00 0.19
CA SER A 326 -14.55 11.42 -0.18
C SER A 326 -13.47 12.28 0.50
N LYS A 327 -13.22 12.02 1.79
CA LYS A 327 -12.16 12.70 2.53
C LYS A 327 -10.77 12.28 2.00
N CYS A 328 -10.57 11.05 1.56
CA CYS A 328 -9.29 10.60 0.99
C CYS A 328 -8.98 11.39 -0.27
N ILE A 329 -9.93 11.48 -1.21
CA ILE A 329 -9.78 12.30 -2.43
C ILE A 329 -9.38 13.74 -2.08
N LEU A 330 -10.06 14.35 -1.10
CA LEU A 330 -9.75 15.71 -0.64
C LEU A 330 -8.33 15.83 -0.03
N VAL A 331 -7.92 14.88 0.80
CA VAL A 331 -6.61 14.91 1.46
C VAL A 331 -5.50 14.75 0.43
N PHE A 332 -5.63 13.78 -0.47
CA PHE A 332 -4.69 13.56 -1.56
C PHE A 332 -4.59 14.83 -2.43
N SER A 333 -5.72 15.37 -2.90
CA SER A 333 -5.71 16.56 -3.75
C SER A 333 -5.00 17.74 -3.06
N LYS A 334 -5.25 17.96 -1.76
CA LYS A 334 -4.60 19.03 -0.97
C LYS A 334 -3.08 18.85 -0.85
N TYR A 335 -2.59 17.61 -0.69
CA TYR A 335 -1.15 17.35 -0.64
C TYR A 335 -0.45 17.77 -1.94
N PHE A 336 -1.10 17.55 -3.08
CA PHE A 336 -0.61 17.97 -4.39
C PHE A 336 -0.93 19.42 -4.75
N GLY A 337 -1.59 20.18 -3.86
CA GLY A 337 -2.00 21.57 -4.13
C GLY A 337 -3.12 21.68 -5.17
N LYS A 338 -3.92 20.63 -5.34
CA LYS A 338 -5.02 20.52 -6.30
C LYS A 338 -6.38 20.56 -5.61
N LYS A 339 -7.39 20.96 -6.36
CA LYS A 339 -8.80 20.69 -6.07
C LYS A 339 -9.21 19.46 -6.88
N TYR A 340 -10.04 18.59 -6.30
CA TYR A 340 -10.70 17.56 -7.09
C TYR A 340 -11.88 18.17 -7.87
N ILE A 341 -12.27 17.50 -8.95
CA ILE A 341 -13.42 17.88 -9.76
C ILE A 341 -14.58 16.93 -9.51
N TYR A 342 -15.78 17.49 -9.44
CA TYR A 342 -17.01 16.72 -9.38
C TYR A 342 -17.50 16.39 -10.80
N ILE A 343 -17.34 15.15 -11.24
CA ILE A 343 -17.51 14.82 -12.66
C ILE A 343 -18.98 14.79 -13.09
N ASP A 344 -19.91 14.43 -12.20
CA ASP A 344 -21.35 14.39 -12.57
C ASP A 344 -21.95 15.79 -12.79
N LYS A 345 -21.23 16.85 -12.41
CA LYS A 345 -21.67 18.26 -12.53
C LYS A 345 -20.84 19.04 -13.53
N ILE A 346 -19.82 18.44 -14.14
CA ILE A 346 -18.95 19.17 -15.06
C ILE A 346 -19.63 19.37 -16.42
N LYS A 347 -19.78 20.66 -16.79
CA LYS A 347 -20.32 21.07 -18.08
C LYS A 347 -19.22 21.39 -19.10
N ASN A 348 -18.15 22.05 -18.67
CA ASN A 348 -16.97 22.35 -19.49
C ASN A 348 -15.69 22.38 -18.65
N PHE A 349 -14.53 22.36 -19.32
CA PHE A 349 -13.21 22.29 -18.70
C PHE A 349 -12.51 23.64 -18.55
N ASP A 350 -13.11 24.75 -19.00
CA ASP A 350 -12.45 26.07 -19.02
C ASP A 350 -11.99 26.53 -17.63
N LYS A 351 -12.77 26.19 -16.59
CA LYS A 351 -12.45 26.53 -15.19
C LYS A 351 -11.18 25.85 -14.66
N ILE A 352 -10.68 24.81 -15.34
CA ILE A 352 -9.48 24.07 -14.93
C ILE A 352 -8.36 24.09 -15.97
N LYS A 353 -8.58 24.72 -17.14
CA LYS A 353 -7.64 24.78 -18.26
C LYS A 353 -6.22 25.09 -17.83
N ASN A 354 -6.05 26.20 -17.09
CA ASN A 354 -4.75 26.72 -16.70
C ASN A 354 -4.02 25.83 -15.68
N ASN A 355 -4.71 24.89 -15.03
CA ASN A 355 -4.15 24.05 -13.99
C ASN A 355 -4.09 22.56 -14.38
N LEU A 356 -4.58 22.18 -15.56
CA LEU A 356 -4.74 20.78 -15.93
C LEU A 356 -3.38 20.08 -16.04
N PHE A 357 -2.45 20.68 -16.78
CA PHE A 357 -1.10 20.14 -17.06
C PHE A 357 0.00 20.76 -16.20
N LEU A 358 -0.34 21.42 -15.09
CA LEU A 358 0.63 21.98 -14.16
C LEU A 358 0.82 21.11 -12.93
N HIS A 359 2.04 21.04 -12.42
CA HIS A 359 2.32 20.49 -11.09
C HIS A 359 3.18 21.46 -10.27
N SER A 360 3.10 21.34 -8.93
CA SER A 360 3.92 22.16 -8.03
C SER A 360 5.09 21.33 -7.51
N LYS A 361 6.32 21.65 -7.95
CA LYS A 361 7.55 20.99 -7.49
C LYS A 361 7.65 20.94 -5.95
N LYS A 362 7.33 22.05 -5.28
CA LYS A 362 7.31 22.13 -3.81
C LYS A 362 6.32 21.14 -3.16
N LYS A 363 5.11 21.02 -3.73
CA LYS A 363 4.09 20.08 -3.23
C LYS A 363 4.49 18.63 -3.49
N TYR A 364 5.08 18.37 -4.65
CA TYR A 364 5.55 17.04 -5.03
C TYR A 364 6.68 16.59 -4.12
N LEU A 365 7.69 17.45 -3.91
CA LEU A 365 8.79 17.18 -2.98
C LEU A 365 8.28 16.92 -1.56
N ARG A 366 7.29 17.71 -1.10
CA ARG A 366 6.67 17.47 0.21
C ARG A 366 6.00 16.10 0.28
N TYR A 367 5.15 15.74 -0.70
CA TYR A 367 4.51 14.42 -0.71
C TYR A 367 5.54 13.30 -0.76
N ARG A 368 6.60 13.46 -1.57
CA ARG A 368 7.70 12.50 -1.68
C ARG A 368 8.36 12.28 -0.33
N ASN A 369 8.76 13.36 0.34
CA ASN A 369 9.38 13.30 1.68
C ASN A 369 8.46 12.71 2.74
N ASP A 370 7.18 13.10 2.72
CA ASP A 370 6.21 12.67 3.73
C ASP A 370 5.87 11.18 3.58
N PHE A 371 5.73 10.64 2.37
CA PHE A 371 5.12 9.32 2.13
C PHE A 371 5.93 8.33 1.31
N ILE A 372 6.83 8.78 0.45
CA ILE A 372 7.57 7.91 -0.48
C ILE A 372 8.98 7.65 0.03
N LYS A 373 9.80 8.71 0.15
CA LYS A 373 11.22 8.66 0.45
C LYS A 373 11.66 9.97 1.08
N LYS A 374 12.27 9.89 2.27
CA LYS A 374 12.86 11.06 2.94
C LYS A 374 14.06 11.62 2.15
N SER A 375 14.12 12.94 1.98
CA SER A 375 15.27 13.61 1.36
C SER A 375 16.60 13.31 2.07
N GLY A 376 17.67 13.17 1.29
CA GLY A 376 19.03 12.90 1.78
C GLY A 376 19.28 11.47 2.25
N THR A 377 18.42 10.51 1.87
CA THR A 377 18.56 9.09 2.19
C THR A 377 18.98 8.28 0.96
N SER A 378 19.42 7.03 1.17
CA SER A 378 19.99 6.17 0.12
C SER A 378 19.10 6.03 -1.12
N GLU A 379 19.72 5.97 -2.30
CA GLU A 379 19.08 5.73 -3.61
C GLU A 379 19.25 4.27 -4.08
N LYS A 380 19.44 3.34 -3.13
CA LYS A 380 19.52 1.90 -3.37
C LYS A 380 18.17 1.23 -3.09
N PHE A 381 18.00 0.00 -3.55
CA PHE A 381 16.79 -0.77 -3.24
C PHE A 381 16.60 -0.99 -1.74
N ILE A 382 15.36 -1.20 -1.29
CA ILE A 382 15.02 -1.31 0.14
C ILE A 382 15.88 -2.36 0.85
N PHE A 383 15.97 -3.55 0.27
CA PHE A 383 16.69 -4.67 0.88
C PHE A 383 18.21 -4.59 0.70
N ASP A 384 18.68 -3.80 -0.28
CA ASP A 384 20.08 -3.40 -0.35
C ASP A 384 20.48 -2.55 0.85
N ILE A 385 19.68 -1.52 1.14
CA ILE A 385 19.89 -0.63 2.29
C ILE A 385 19.90 -1.44 3.59
N LEU A 386 18.98 -2.40 3.74
CA LEU A 386 18.92 -3.25 4.92
C LEU A 386 20.11 -4.22 5.02
N ALA A 387 20.51 -4.86 3.93
CA ALA A 387 21.62 -5.80 3.95
C ALA A 387 22.94 -5.11 4.33
N GLU A 388 23.23 -3.94 3.75
CA GLU A 388 24.40 -3.13 4.11
C GLU A 388 24.38 -2.71 5.58
N TYR A 389 23.21 -2.28 6.08
CA TYR A 389 23.04 -1.96 7.49
C TYR A 389 23.37 -3.16 8.39
N LEU A 390 22.85 -4.35 8.04
CA LEU A 390 23.08 -5.57 8.82
C LEU A 390 24.55 -6.02 8.79
N ILE A 391 25.28 -5.83 7.69
CA ILE A 391 26.71 -6.15 7.65
C ILE A 391 27.48 -5.21 8.57
N ASN A 392 27.28 -3.89 8.40
CA ASN A 392 28.06 -2.88 9.11
C ASN A 392 27.82 -2.87 10.62
N ASN A 393 26.62 -3.26 11.07
CA ASN A 393 26.22 -3.23 12.50
C ASN A 393 26.19 -4.62 13.17
N ASN A 394 26.65 -5.68 12.50
CA ASN A 394 26.83 -7.02 13.10
C ASN A 394 28.30 -7.48 13.12
N SER A 395 29.23 -6.52 13.03
CA SER A 395 30.67 -6.67 13.31
C SER A 395 30.92 -6.73 14.81
#